data_AF-A0A2N5DN60-F1
#
_entry.id   AF-A0A2N5DN60-F1
#
_cell.length_a   1.000
_cell.length_b   1.000
_cell.length_c   1.000
_cell.angle_alpha   90.00
_cell.angle_beta   90.00
_cell.angle_gamma   90.00
#
_symmetry.space_group_name_H-M   'P 1'
#
loop_
_entity.id
_entity.type
_entity.pdbx_description
1 polymer ?
#
loop_
_entity_poly.entity_id
_entity_poly.type
_entity_poly.pdbx_seq_one_letter_code
_entity_poly.pdbx_strand_id
1 'polypeptide(L)' 'MKAVPAIMITASADGANVKAAVEAGAVGYVLKPFSVTDLLARVRAATKNQSRVWL' A
#
# COMPACT_ATOMS: atom_id res chain seq x y z
N MET A 1 6.16 16.13 13.46
CA MET A 1 6.48 15.75 12.06
C MET A 1 5.33 14.90 11.53
N LYS A 2 4.92 15.06 10.26
CA LYS A 2 3.83 14.26 9.66
C LYS A 2 4.44 13.00 9.04
N ALA A 3 3.89 11.82 9.35
CA ALA A 3 4.37 10.57 8.77
C ALA A 3 4.13 10.55 7.25
N VAL A 4 5.11 10.05 6.49
CA VAL A 4 4.99 9.86 5.04
C VAL A 4 4.28 8.53 4.79
N PRO A 5 3.15 8.49 4.05
CA PRO A 5 2.47 7.24 3.74
C PRO A 5 3.33 6.36 2.82
N ALA A 6 3.49 5.08 3.18
CA ALA A 6 4.27 4.11 2.41
C ALA A 6 3.38 3.01 1.82
N ILE A 7 3.60 2.68 0.55
CA ILE A 7 2.93 1.58 -0.17
C ILE A 7 4.00 0.59 -0.61
N MET A 8 3.81 -0.69 -0.30
CA MET A 8 4.70 -1.77 -0.75
C MET A 8 4.27 -2.29 -2.12
N ILE A 9 5.23 -2.49 -3.03
CA ILE A 9 5.00 -3.03 -4.37
C ILE A 9 5.86 -4.28 -4.57
N THR A 10 5.24 -5.43 -4.87
CA THR A 10 5.95 -6.72 -4.88
C THR A 10 5.30 -7.74 -5.81
N ALA A 11 6.03 -8.78 -6.19
CA ALA A 11 5.49 -9.93 -6.92
C ALA A 11 4.93 -11.03 -6.00
N SER A 12 5.23 -10.96 -4.69
CA SER A 12 4.81 -11.99 -3.73
C SER A 12 3.39 -11.72 -3.22
N ALA A 13 2.49 -12.67 -3.43
CA ALA A 13 1.12 -12.66 -2.91
C ALA A 13 1.00 -13.39 -1.55
N ASP A 14 2.12 -13.69 -0.90
CA ASP A 14 2.13 -14.36 0.39
C ASP A 14 1.50 -13.48 1.47
N GLY A 15 0.47 -14.00 2.13
CA GLY A 15 -0.23 -13.32 3.22
C GLY A 15 0.67 -12.96 4.40
N ALA A 16 1.76 -13.71 4.63
CA ALA A 16 2.74 -13.37 5.66
C ALA A 16 3.45 -12.03 5.36
N ASN A 17 3.78 -11.77 4.09
CA ASN A 17 4.40 -10.52 3.66
C ASN A 17 3.43 -9.34 3.76
N VAL A 18 2.15 -9.57 3.43
CA VAL A 18 1.10 -8.56 3.61
C VAL A 18 0.95 -8.19 5.08
N LYS A 19 0.89 -9.19 5.97
CA LYS A 19 0.78 -8.98 7.42
C LYS A 19 1.96 -8.19 7.97
N ALA A 20 3.18 -8.56 7.60
CA ALA A 20 4.39 -7.85 8.01
C ALA A 20 4.40 -6.39 7.53
N ALA A 21 3.95 -6.12 6.31
CA ALA A 21 3.85 -4.76 5.78
C ALA A 21 2.85 -3.90 6.56
N VAL A 22 1.69 -4.47 6.91
CA VAL A 22 0.68 -3.78 7.72
C VAL A 22 1.21 -3.49 9.13
N GLU A 23 1.85 -4.47 9.77
CA GLU A 23 2.46 -4.29 11.10
C GLU A 23 3.59 -3.24 11.10
N ALA A 24 4.32 -3.11 9.99
CA ALA A 24 5.32 -2.05 9.79
C ALA A 24 4.71 -0.65 9.53
N GLY A 25 3.38 -0.53 9.45
CA GLY A 25 2.70 0.74 9.20
C GLY A 25 2.57 1.11 7.72
N ALA A 26 2.72 0.15 6.81
CA ALA A 26 2.39 0.40 5.41
C ALA A 26 0.89 0.68 5.26
N VAL A 27 0.57 1.70 4.47
CA VAL A 27 -0.83 2.08 4.18
C VAL A 27 -1.39 1.36 2.97
N GLY A 28 -0.55 0.57 2.28
CA GLY A 28 -0.98 -0.27 1.17
C GLY A 28 0.06 -1.30 0.74
N TYR A 29 -0.44 -2.34 0.07
CA TYR A 29 0.33 -3.41 -0.55
C TYR A 29 -0.20 -3.61 -1.98
N VAL A 30 0.68 -3.69 -2.97
CA VAL A 30 0.33 -3.79 -4.39
C VAL A 30 1.12 -4.91 -5.02
N LEU A 31 0.40 -5.83 -5.65
CA LEU A 31 1.00 -6.89 -6.45
C LEU A 31 1.39 -6.40 -7.83
N LYS A 32 2.53 -6.91 -8.31
CA LYS A 32 2.92 -6.85 -9.72
C LYS A 32 2.32 -8.06 -10.46
N PRO A 33 1.90 -7.90 -11.73
CA PRO A 33 1.83 -6.64 -12.47
C PRO A 33 0.62 -5.78 -12.03
N PHE A 34 0.75 -4.47 -12.15
CA PHE A 34 -0.34 -3.51 -11.90
C PHE A 34 -0.46 -2.53 -13.05
N SER A 35 -1.65 -1.94 -13.23
CA SER A 35 -1.82 -0.84 -14.16
C SER A 35 -1.39 0.49 -13.53
N VAL A 36 -0.92 1.42 -14.36
CA VAL A 36 -0.57 2.78 -13.92
C VAL A 36 -1.79 3.47 -13.29
N THR A 37 -2.97 3.27 -13.88
CA THR A 37 -4.23 3.84 -13.39
C THR A 37 -4.55 3.37 -11.98
N ASP A 38 -4.39 2.07 -11.70
CA ASP A 38 -4.64 1.50 -10.37
C ASP A 38 -3.63 2.01 -9.33
N LEU A 39 -2.35 2.09 -9.70
CA LEU A 39 -1.33 2.62 -8.80
C LEU A 39 -1.59 4.10 -8.48
N LEU A 40 -1.93 4.91 -9.47
CA LEU A 40 -2.26 6.33 -9.28
C LEU A 40 -3.47 6.51 -8.35
N ALA A 41 -4.51 5.67 -8.49
CA ALA A 41 -5.66 5.71 -7.60
C ALA A 41 -5.25 5.43 -6.14
N ARG A 42 -4.39 4.44 -5.92
CA ARG A 42 -3.90 4.05 -4.58
C ARG A 42 -3.02 5.14 -3.96
N VAL A 43 -2.12 5.76 -4.72
CA VAL A 43 -1.27 6.88 -4.24
C VAL A 43 -2.13 8.09 -3.86
N ARG A 44 -3.15 8.42 -4.65
CA ARG A 44 -4.10 9.50 -4.34
C ARG A 44 -4.90 9.20 -3.07
N ALA A 45 -5.29 7.95 -2.83
CA ALA A 45 -5.98 7.56 -1.61
C ALA A 45 -5.06 7.69 -0.38
N ALA A 46 -3.82 7.21 -0.48
CA ALA A 46 -2.84 7.25 0.61
C ALA A 46 -2.45 8.67 1.04
N THR A 47 -2.38 9.61 0.10
CA THR A 47 -1.98 11.01 0.36
C THR A 47 -3.12 11.88 0.88
N LYS A 48 -4.39 11.49 0.68
CA LYS A 48 -5.57 12.24 1.16
C LYS A 48 -5.87 12.08 2.65
N ASN A 49 -5.01 11.39 3.41
CA ASN A 49 -5.19 11.13 4.85
C ASN A 49 -6.51 10.40 5.16
N GLN A 50 -7.05 9.65 4.20
CA GLN A 50 -8.13 8.70 4.45
C GLN A 50 -7.48 7.45 5.04
N SER A 51 -7.38 7.41 6.36
CA SER A 51 -6.95 6.26 7.15
C SER A 51 -7.89 5.08 6.89
N ARG A 52 -7.67 4.39 5.77
CA ARG A 52 -8.27 3.12 5.44
C ARG A 52 -7.13 2.21 5.03
N VAL A 53 -6.90 1.20 5.85
CA VAL A 53 -6.05 0.06 5.50
C VAL A 53 -6.78 -0.67 4.38
N TRP A 54 -6.10 -0.87 3.26
CA TRP A 54 -6.63 -1.62 2.12
C TRP A 54 -5.82 -2.91 1.99
N LEU A 55 -6.50 -4.04 2.17
CA LEU A 55 -5.99 -5.37 1.85
C LEU A 55 -6.15 -5.63 0.36
#